data_AF-A0A0B2W7C0-F1
#
_entry.id   AF-A0A0B2W7C0-F1
#
_cell.length_a   1.000
_cell.length_b   1.000
_cell.length_c   1.000
_cell.angle_alpha   90.00
_cell.angle_beta   90.00
_cell.angle_gamma   90.00
#
_symmetry.space_group_name_H-M   'P 1'
#
loop_
_entity.id
_entity.type
_entity.pdbx_description
1 polymer ?
#
loop_
_entity_poly.entity_id
_entity_poly.type
_entity_poly.pdbx_seq_one_letter_code
_entity_poly.pdbx_strand_id
1 'polypeptide(L)'
;MLLLLPALLLATSAFAARSQCPWVKNAKFGDAARAAIVAKHNDYRSRIANGTAKYKGGKTLSSGKNVYALVMVTEFSEALSRITEKMGNTELLGF
;
A
#
# COMPACT_ATOMS: atom_id res chain seq x y z
N MET A 1 48.97 2.83 -16.34
CA MET A 1 47.54 2.55 -16.60
C MET A 1 46.89 2.14 -15.29
N LEU A 2 46.07 3.01 -14.70
CA LEU A 2 45.24 2.71 -13.54
C LEU A 2 43.80 3.14 -13.92
N LEU A 3 43.16 2.32 -14.74
CA LEU A 3 41.72 2.44 -15.03
C LEU A 3 41.01 1.49 -14.06
N LEU A 4 39.99 2.00 -13.37
CA LEU A 4 38.83 1.31 -12.76
C LEU A 4 38.47 1.87 -11.37
N LEU A 5 38.14 3.16 -11.29
CA LEU A 5 37.54 3.74 -10.08
C LEU A 5 36.36 4.72 -10.25
N PRO A 6 35.55 4.73 -11.34
CA PRO A 6 34.28 5.45 -11.32
C PRO A 6 33.04 4.57 -11.08
N ALA A 7 33.17 3.25 -10.91
CA ALA A 7 32.01 2.35 -10.84
C ALA A 7 31.31 2.27 -9.47
N LEU A 8 31.82 2.92 -8.42
CA LEU A 8 31.24 2.80 -7.06
C LEU A 8 30.22 3.89 -6.70
N LEU A 9 29.90 4.82 -7.62
CA LEU A 9 28.89 5.86 -7.40
C LEU A 9 27.51 5.53 -7.98
N LEU A 10 27.27 4.26 -8.33
CA LEU A 10 26.03 3.79 -8.93
C LEU A 10 25.15 2.98 -7.96
N ALA A 11 24.97 3.43 -6.71
CA ALA A 11 24.00 2.79 -5.80
C ALA A 11 23.60 3.64 -4.58
N THR A 12 23.41 4.97 -4.72
CA THR A 12 22.73 5.75 -3.67
C THR A 12 21.40 6.30 -4.18
N SER A 13 20.60 5.44 -4.80
CA SER A 13 19.18 5.70 -4.98
C SER A 13 18.41 4.59 -4.30
N ALA A 14 17.51 4.99 -3.40
CA ALA A 14 16.47 4.20 -2.73
C ALA A 14 16.75 3.79 -1.28
N PHE A 15 16.72 4.76 -0.37
CA PHE A 15 16.04 4.56 0.91
C PHE A 15 15.16 5.78 1.21
N ALA A 16 14.15 6.00 0.36
CA ALA A 16 12.89 6.48 0.92
C ALA A 16 12.45 5.36 1.86
N ALA A 17 12.54 5.61 3.16
CA ALA A 17 12.23 4.64 4.20
C ALA A 17 10.89 3.97 3.89
N ARG A 18 10.93 2.73 3.39
CA ARG A 18 9.77 1.85 3.42
C ARG A 18 9.38 1.79 4.87
N SER A 19 8.16 2.22 5.15
CA SER A 19 7.48 2.28 6.43
C SER A 19 7.61 0.98 7.24
N GLN A 20 8.77 0.81 7.88
CA GLN A 20 8.97 -0.20 8.91
C GLN A 20 8.18 0.27 10.12
N CYS A 21 7.28 -0.58 10.58
CA CYS A 21 6.43 -0.33 11.74
C CYS A 21 6.99 -1.17 12.90
N PRO A 22 8.10 -0.76 13.57
CA PRO A 22 8.81 -1.63 14.51
C PRO A 22 8.02 -1.94 15.78
N TRP A 23 6.97 -1.17 16.09
CA TRP A 23 6.15 -1.36 17.30
C TRP A 23 4.91 -2.26 17.09
N VAL A 24 4.62 -2.64 15.84
CA VAL A 24 3.45 -3.49 15.52
C VAL A 24 3.81 -4.95 15.74
N LYS A 25 3.55 -5.44 16.95
CA LYS A 25 3.65 -6.87 17.26
C LYS A 25 2.59 -7.64 16.45
N ASN A 26 2.97 -8.78 15.86
CA ASN A 26 2.08 -9.64 15.06
C ASN A 26 1.46 -8.97 13.81
N ALA A 27 2.22 -8.12 13.10
CA ALA A 27 1.75 -7.55 11.84
C ALA A 27 1.37 -8.66 10.83
N LYS A 28 0.06 -8.83 10.57
CA LYS A 28 -0.42 -9.85 9.60
C LYS A 28 -0.02 -9.54 8.16
N PHE A 29 0.26 -8.27 7.85
CA PHE A 29 0.70 -7.84 6.53
C PHE A 29 2.12 -7.29 6.63
N GLY A 30 3.10 -7.94 5.98
CA GLY A 30 4.46 -7.42 5.85
C GLY A 30 4.56 -6.19 4.94
N ASP A 31 5.74 -5.57 4.86
CA ASP A 31 5.98 -4.36 4.05
C ASP A 31 5.60 -4.52 2.58
N ALA A 32 5.91 -5.67 1.99
CA ALA A 32 5.56 -5.96 0.60
C ALA A 32 4.04 -6.01 0.39
N ALA A 33 3.31 -6.64 1.32
CA ALA A 33 1.85 -6.70 1.26
C ALA A 33 1.22 -5.31 1.43
N ARG A 34 1.73 -4.50 2.38
CA ARG A 34 1.31 -3.11 2.57
C ARG A 34 1.52 -2.26 1.32
N ALA A 35 2.70 -2.37 0.69
CA ALA A 35 3.02 -1.68 -0.55
C ALA A 35 2.09 -2.11 -1.70
N ALA A 36 1.83 -3.42 -1.83
CA ALA A 36 0.91 -3.95 -2.84
C ALA A 36 -0.52 -3.43 -2.65
N ILE A 37 -1.00 -3.34 -1.41
CA ILE A 37 -2.34 -2.81 -1.10
C ILE A 37 -2.45 -1.35 -1.53
N VAL A 38 -1.49 -0.49 -1.17
CA VAL A 38 -1.52 0.93 -1.57
C VAL A 38 -1.37 1.11 -3.07
N ALA A 39 -0.47 0.35 -3.71
CA ALA A 39 -0.32 0.38 -5.16
C ALA A 39 -1.65 0.04 -5.86
N LYS A 40 -2.34 -1.00 -5.38
CA LYS A 40 -3.62 -1.41 -5.96
C LYS A 40 -4.73 -0.39 -5.75
N HIS A 41 -4.80 0.23 -4.57
CA HIS A 41 -5.75 1.31 -4.33
C HIS A 41 -5.47 2.53 -5.21
N ASN A 42 -4.20 2.88 -5.41
CA ASN A 42 -3.82 3.99 -6.27
C ASN A 42 -4.13 3.73 -7.75
N ASP A 43 -4.00 2.49 -8.24
CA ASP A 43 -4.49 2.09 -9.58
C ASP A 43 -6.00 2.35 -9.71
N TYR A 44 -6.81 1.90 -8.75
CA TYR A 44 -8.26 2.15 -8.78
C TYR A 44 -8.60 3.64 -8.69
N ARG A 45 -7.94 4.39 -7.81
CA ARG A 45 -8.13 5.83 -7.67
C ARG A 45 -7.74 6.59 -8.94
N SER A 46 -6.67 6.17 -9.62
CA SER A 46 -6.28 6.71 -10.93
C SER A 46 -7.36 6.48 -11.99
N ARG A 47 -7.94 5.28 -12.05
CA ARG A 47 -9.04 4.98 -12.98
C ARG A 47 -10.28 5.83 -12.71
N ILE A 48 -10.58 6.11 -11.44
CA ILE A 48 -11.68 7.01 -11.06
C ILE A 48 -11.35 8.46 -11.45
N ALA A 49 -10.14 8.93 -11.16
CA ALA A 49 -9.69 10.27 -11.54
C ALA A 49 -9.78 10.50 -13.05
N ASN A 50 -9.41 9.49 -13.85
CA ASN A 50 -9.45 9.56 -15.31
C ASN A 50 -10.82 9.23 -15.91
N GLY A 51 -11.83 8.90 -15.10
CA GLY A 51 -13.16 8.54 -15.60
C GLY A 51 -13.14 7.28 -16.48
N THR A 52 -12.27 6.31 -16.16
CA THR A 52 -12.16 5.01 -16.86
C THR A 52 -12.63 3.83 -16.01
N ALA A 53 -12.92 4.07 -14.72
CA ALA A 53 -13.45 3.06 -13.82
C ALA A 53 -14.87 2.62 -14.23
N LYS A 54 -15.10 1.31 -14.27
CA LYS A 54 -16.40 0.73 -14.62
C LYS A 54 -17.29 0.58 -13.39
N TYR A 55 -18.51 1.09 -13.48
CA TYR A 55 -19.58 0.88 -12.51
C TYR A 55 -20.34 -0.42 -12.81
N LYS A 56 -21.13 -0.89 -11.84
CA LYS A 56 -22.03 -2.03 -12.04
C LYS A 56 -22.97 -1.74 -13.21
N GLY A 57 -23.00 -2.65 -14.19
CA GLY A 57 -23.75 -2.46 -15.44
C GLY A 57 -22.95 -1.86 -16.60
N GLY A 58 -21.61 -1.80 -16.50
CA GLY A 58 -20.70 -1.54 -17.63
C GLY A 58 -20.52 -0.06 -18.00
N LYS A 59 -21.34 0.83 -17.43
CA LYS A 59 -21.17 2.28 -17.55
C LYS A 59 -19.87 2.71 -16.89
N THR A 60 -19.14 3.64 -17.51
CA THR A 60 -17.95 4.23 -16.91
C THR A 60 -18.35 5.34 -15.95
N LEU A 61 -17.67 5.43 -14.81
CA LEU A 61 -17.80 6.56 -13.88
C LEU A 61 -17.26 7.84 -14.54
N SER A 62 -17.85 8.98 -14.20
CA SER A 62 -17.30 10.28 -14.58
C SER A 62 -15.92 10.48 -13.92
N SER A 63 -15.10 11.32 -14.56
CA SER A 63 -13.79 11.72 -14.02
C SER A 63 -13.97 12.40 -12.65
N GLY A 64 -13.28 11.87 -11.65
CA GLY A 64 -13.28 12.42 -10.30
C GLY A 64 -12.31 13.60 -10.18
N LYS A 65 -12.76 14.70 -9.58
CA LYS A 65 -11.88 15.81 -9.15
C LYS A 65 -11.34 15.54 -7.74
N ASN A 66 -10.15 16.05 -7.43
CA ASN A 66 -9.52 15.96 -6.11
C ASN A 66 -9.29 14.51 -5.62
N VAL A 67 -8.91 13.61 -6.52
CA VAL A 67 -8.58 12.22 -6.19
C VAL A 67 -7.07 12.09 -5.94
N TYR A 68 -6.67 12.17 -4.67
CA TYR A 68 -5.25 12.14 -4.28
C TYR A 68 -4.70 10.72 -4.12
N ALA A 69 -3.39 10.55 -4.31
CA ALA A 69 -2.73 9.27 -4.05
C ALA A 69 -2.73 8.94 -2.54
N LEU A 70 -2.92 7.67 -2.21
CA LEU A 70 -2.76 7.18 -0.85
C LEU A 70 -1.28 6.93 -0.56
N VAL A 71 -0.90 7.24 0.67
CA VAL A 71 0.37 6.87 1.28
C VAL A 71 0.10 5.93 2.45
N MET A 72 1.00 4.96 2.66
CA MET A 72 0.92 4.10 3.83
C MET A 72 1.18 4.94 5.09
N VAL A 73 0.25 4.91 6.04
CA VAL A 73 0.43 5.50 7.38
C VAL A 73 0.49 4.37 8.40
N THR A 74 1.48 4.45 9.27
CA THR A 74 1.85 3.42 10.24
C THR A 74 0.68 3.04 11.17
N GLU A 75 -0.07 4.03 11.65
CA GLU A 75 -1.23 3.87 12.53
C GLU A 75 -2.37 3.04 11.90
N PHE A 76 -2.56 3.14 10.58
CA PHE A 76 -3.60 2.38 9.88
C PHE A 76 -3.27 0.88 9.80
N SER A 77 -1.97 0.55 9.69
CA SER A 77 -1.52 -0.85 9.69
C SER A 77 -1.71 -1.54 11.05
N GLU A 78 -1.67 -0.77 12.13
CA GLU A 78 -1.98 -1.24 13.48
C GLU A 78 -3.46 -1.50 13.69
N ALA A 79 -4.30 -0.57 13.23
CA ALA A 79 -5.75 -0.72 13.28
C ALA A 79 -6.19 -1.97 12.50
N LEU A 80 -5.65 -2.19 11.30
CA LEU A 80 -5.91 -3.40 10.52
C LEU A 80 -5.46 -4.69 11.23
N SER A 81 -4.29 -4.67 11.87
CA SER A 81 -3.79 -5.84 12.61
C SER A 81 -4.70 -6.17 13.81
N ARG A 82 -5.16 -5.14 14.56
CA ARG A 82 -6.11 -5.32 15.68
C ARG A 82 -7.48 -5.83 15.22
N ILE A 83 -8.01 -5.31 14.11
CA ILE A 83 -9.30 -5.77 13.56
C ILE A 83 -9.20 -7.21 13.06
N THR A 84 -8.12 -7.58 12.37
CA THR A 84 -7.93 -8.94 11.84
C THR A 84 -7.60 -9.98 12.92
N GLU A 85 -7.06 -9.58 14.07
CA GLU A 85 -6.97 -10.42 15.26
C GLU A 85 -8.36 -10.60 15.90
N LYS A 86 -9.12 -9.51 16.05
CA LYS A 86 -10.48 -9.56 16.61
C LYS A 86 -11.42 -10.43 15.77
N MET A 87 -11.37 -10.31 14.44
CA MET A 87 -12.15 -11.14 13.50
C MET A 87 -11.73 -12.61 13.53
N GLY A 88 -10.42 -12.91 13.62
CA GLY A 88 -9.93 -14.28 13.75
C GLY A 88 -10.36 -14.96 15.05
N ASN A 89 -10.55 -14.17 16.12
CA ASN A 89 -11.09 -14.66 17.39
C ASN A 89 -12.62 -14.75 17.42
N THR A 90 -13.33 -14.20 16.42
CA THR A 90 -14.81 -14.24 16.39
C THR A 90 -15.36 -15.53 15.79
N GLU A 91 -14.55 -16.32 15.05
CA GLU A 91 -14.95 -17.66 14.59
C GLU A 91 -15.03 -18.70 15.74
N LEU A 92 -14.60 -18.35 16.96
CA LEU A 92 -14.71 -19.19 18.16
C LEU A 92 -15.90 -18.85 19.07
N LEU A 93 -16.70 -17.84 18.73
CA LEU A 93 -17.97 -17.55 19.40
C LEU A 93 -19.10 -17.71 18.39
N GLY A 94 -19.54 -18.95 18.25
CA GLY A 94 -20.57 -19.37 17.30
C GLY A 94 -21.89 -18.61 17.46
N PHE A 95 -22.51 -18.39 16.30
CA PHE A 95 -23.94 -18.52 16.11
C PHE A 95 -24.18 -19.76 15.25
#